data_AF-A0A1Z4EJ14-F1
#
_entry.id   AF-A0A1Z4EJ14-F1
#
_cell.length_a   1.000
_cell.length_b   1.000
_cell.length_c   1.000
_cell.angle_alpha   90.00
_cell.angle_beta   90.00
_cell.angle_gamma   90.00
#
_symmetry.space_group_name_H-M   'P 1'
#
loop_
_entity.id
_entity.type
_entity.pdbx_description
1 polymer ?
#
loop_
_entity_poly.entity_id
_entity_poly.type
_entity_poly.pdbx_seq_one_letter_code
_entity_poly.pdbx_strand_id
1 'polypeptide(L)'
;MRNQGFFIGDVTVPRQHIPEMQQAIQDAAKRHSDALLFIAVTGHAGDGDLHPTTFYDKENPDAAAALEAANNEIIEAALRLGGTITGEHGVGTEKIQFMTKRFTPAEIAAQRVLKRVFDPAQRFNPGIMLPEASPEEPVLPAFEVAVRAALDRHPGSAAHVDGADTTVEVNTGNLNLAVGAAVTLGELLQKLEEQGVACPAIPAADPERTVGELIATASGAERLAVRHGLLGVEAVLPDGAHAARFGGQNMKDVAGYDTKRLFIGGNNAFGTIASAIFKIAVTR
;
A
#
# COMPACT_ATOMS: atom_id res chain seq x y z
N MET A 1 7.03 34.14 24.11
CA MET A 1 7.25 33.06 23.12
C MET A 1 6.53 33.48 21.85
N ARG A 2 7.21 33.45 20.68
CA ARG A 2 6.62 33.86 19.39
C ARG A 2 5.42 32.96 19.05
N ASN A 3 4.44 33.49 18.31
CA ASN A 3 3.18 32.82 17.95
C ASN A 3 3.41 31.71 16.92
N GLN A 4 4.09 30.63 17.32
CA GLN A 4 4.50 29.54 16.41
C GLN A 4 3.39 28.51 16.24
N GLY A 5 3.29 27.97 15.03
CA GLY A 5 2.47 26.82 14.67
C GLY A 5 3.32 25.67 14.16
N PHE A 6 2.75 24.47 14.13
CA PHE A 6 3.35 23.31 13.49
C PHE A 6 2.29 22.46 12.79
N PHE A 7 2.71 21.77 11.74
CA PHE A 7 1.92 20.79 11.00
C PHE A 7 2.75 19.52 10.85
N ILE A 8 2.14 18.36 11.09
CA ILE A 8 2.80 17.05 10.99
C ILE A 8 2.35 16.38 9.70
N GLY A 9 3.26 16.31 8.73
CA GLY A 9 3.11 15.49 7.53
C GLY A 9 3.31 14.00 7.83
N ASP A 10 3.01 13.15 6.85
CA ASP A 10 3.10 11.70 6.97
C ASP A 10 3.24 11.10 5.58
N VAL A 11 4.37 10.44 5.31
CA VAL A 11 4.68 9.76 4.06
C VAL A 11 5.55 8.54 4.35
N THR A 12 5.38 7.46 3.59
CA THR A 12 6.27 6.29 3.67
C THR A 12 7.00 6.14 2.35
N VAL A 13 8.29 5.80 2.41
CA VAL A 13 9.08 5.37 1.25
C VAL A 13 9.71 4.00 1.52
N PRO A 14 10.10 3.23 0.47
CA PRO A 14 10.99 2.09 0.67
C PRO A 14 12.23 2.54 1.45
N ARG A 15 12.64 1.77 2.45
CA ARG A 15 13.63 2.20 3.45
C ARG A 15 14.97 2.61 2.88
N GLN A 16 15.38 1.97 1.79
CA GLN A 16 16.59 2.32 1.06
C GLN A 16 16.58 3.74 0.47
N HIS A 17 15.38 4.33 0.30
CA HIS A 17 15.18 5.69 -0.23
C HIS A 17 14.93 6.75 0.86
N ILE A 18 15.07 6.40 2.14
CA ILE A 18 15.00 7.39 3.24
C ILE A 18 15.99 8.55 3.02
N PRO A 19 17.25 8.33 2.59
CA PRO A 19 18.18 9.43 2.32
C PRO A 19 17.69 10.39 1.23
N GLU A 20 17.19 9.88 0.11
CA GLU A 20 16.65 10.66 -1.00
C GLU A 20 15.38 11.41 -0.58
N MET A 21 14.53 10.78 0.22
CA MET A 21 13.33 11.41 0.77
C MET A 21 13.68 12.54 1.75
N GLN A 22 14.70 12.32 2.60
CA GLN A 22 15.22 13.35 3.50
C GLN A 22 15.79 14.55 2.73
N GLN A 23 16.50 14.30 1.62
CA GLN A 23 16.99 15.37 0.75
C GLN A 23 15.82 16.16 0.12
N ALA A 24 14.79 15.47 -0.37
CA ALA A 24 13.61 16.12 -0.95
C ALA A 24 12.89 17.03 0.06
N ILE A 25 12.79 16.60 1.33
CA ILE A 25 12.21 17.41 2.42
C ILE A 25 13.08 18.65 2.69
N GLN A 26 14.40 18.50 2.73
CA GLN A 26 15.32 19.64 2.94
C GLN A 26 15.24 20.65 1.78
N ASP A 27 15.11 20.16 0.56
CA ASP A 27 14.96 21.01 -0.62
C ASP A 27 13.63 21.78 -0.59
N ALA A 28 12.54 21.13 -0.17
CA ALA A 28 11.25 21.80 0.04
C ALA A 28 11.35 22.86 1.16
N ALA A 29 11.97 22.53 2.30
CA ALA A 29 12.19 23.48 3.39
C ALA A 29 12.99 24.71 2.95
N LYS A 30 14.01 24.51 2.09
CA LYS A 30 14.82 25.60 1.54
C LYS A 30 14.03 26.48 0.56
N ARG A 31 13.22 25.88 -0.32
CA ARG A 31 12.38 26.62 -1.28
C ARG A 31 11.39 27.56 -0.59
N HIS A 32 10.88 27.16 0.57
CA HIS A 32 9.83 27.86 1.31
C HIS A 32 10.36 28.58 2.58
N SER A 33 11.67 28.86 2.64
CA SER A 33 12.35 29.41 3.84
C SER A 33 12.05 30.89 4.14
N ASP A 34 11.39 31.60 3.24
CA ASP A 34 10.87 32.95 3.41
C ASP A 34 9.54 32.98 4.20
N ALA A 35 8.77 31.89 4.13
CA ALA A 35 7.47 31.76 4.78
C ALA A 35 7.45 30.74 5.95
N LEU A 36 8.33 29.74 5.92
CA LEU A 36 8.43 28.69 6.93
C LEU A 36 9.68 28.88 7.81
N LEU A 37 9.60 28.43 9.07
CA LEU A 37 10.74 28.51 10.01
C LEU A 37 11.75 27.39 9.74
N PHE A 38 11.28 26.14 9.72
CA PHE A 38 12.05 24.94 9.40
C PHE A 38 11.12 23.73 9.29
N ILE A 39 11.63 22.62 8.72
CA ILE A 39 10.97 21.31 8.74
C ILE A 39 11.86 20.34 9.53
N ALA A 40 11.35 19.79 10.63
CA ALA A 40 12.01 18.73 11.39
C ALA A 40 11.40 17.38 11.01
N VAL A 41 12.23 16.35 10.82
CA VAL A 41 11.74 15.01 10.43
C VAL A 41 11.91 14.06 11.61
N THR A 42 10.80 13.57 12.12
CA THR A 42 10.75 12.35 12.94
C THR A 42 10.23 11.20 12.07
N GLY A 43 10.28 9.96 12.56
CA GLY A 43 9.78 8.84 11.78
C GLY A 43 10.24 7.50 12.31
N HIS A 44 9.73 6.47 11.66
CA HIS A 44 10.02 5.08 11.94
C HIS A 44 11.00 4.56 10.87
N ALA A 45 12.29 4.83 11.05
CA ALA A 45 13.32 4.45 10.06
C ALA A 45 13.34 2.93 9.73
N GLY A 46 12.85 2.09 10.65
CA GLY A 46 12.72 0.65 10.44
C GLY A 46 11.68 0.21 9.40
N ASP A 47 10.74 1.09 9.05
CA ASP A 47 9.68 0.83 8.07
C ASP A 47 9.54 1.94 7.00
N GLY A 48 10.36 3.00 7.07
CA GLY A 48 10.46 4.03 6.04
C GLY A 48 9.39 5.11 6.11
N ASP A 49 8.60 5.11 7.18
CA ASP A 49 7.59 6.11 7.50
C ASP A 49 8.24 7.36 8.13
N LEU A 50 7.95 8.53 7.56
CA LEU A 50 8.55 9.81 7.89
C LEU A 50 7.45 10.83 8.18
N HIS A 51 7.65 11.59 9.25
CA HIS A 51 6.76 12.66 9.71
C HIS A 51 7.46 14.03 9.61
N PRO A 52 7.55 14.61 8.38
CA PRO A 52 8.05 15.96 8.21
C PRO A 52 7.12 16.94 8.93
N THR A 53 7.64 17.52 10.00
CA THR A 53 6.95 18.46 10.87
C THR A 53 7.38 19.88 10.53
N THR A 54 6.49 20.60 9.85
CA THR A 54 6.73 21.96 9.37
C THR A 54 6.38 22.96 10.46
N PHE A 55 7.33 23.81 10.84
CA PHE A 55 7.14 24.91 11.80
C PHE A 55 7.05 26.25 11.06
N TYR A 56 6.13 27.11 11.50
CA TYR A 56 5.86 28.40 10.86
C TYR A 56 5.44 29.46 11.88
N ASP A 57 5.55 30.73 11.50
CA ASP A 57 4.99 31.86 12.26
C ASP A 57 3.52 32.04 11.88
N LYS A 58 2.61 32.00 12.85
CA LYS A 58 1.16 32.16 12.59
C LYS A 58 0.79 33.58 12.17
N GLU A 59 1.67 34.56 12.41
CA GLU A 59 1.45 35.95 11.98
C GLU A 59 1.94 36.19 10.55
N ASN A 60 2.70 35.26 9.96
CA ASN A 60 3.11 35.37 8.57
C ASN A 60 1.92 35.01 7.64
N PRO A 61 1.43 35.96 6.81
CA PRO A 61 0.29 35.73 5.93
C PRO A 61 0.57 34.67 4.84
N ASP A 62 1.84 34.43 4.50
CA ASP A 62 2.23 33.51 3.44
C ASP A 62 2.46 32.07 3.96
N ALA A 63 2.50 31.88 5.29
CA ALA A 63 2.84 30.60 5.91
C ALA A 63 1.89 29.46 5.51
N ALA A 64 0.59 29.73 5.38
CA ALA A 64 -0.39 28.70 5.03
C ALA A 64 -0.17 28.17 3.59
N ALA A 65 0.01 29.07 2.63
CA ALA A 65 0.26 28.70 1.24
C ALA A 65 1.59 27.96 1.06
N ALA A 66 2.65 28.43 1.74
CA ALA A 66 3.96 27.79 1.73
C ALA A 66 3.94 26.40 2.39
N LEU A 67 3.16 26.23 3.47
CA LEU A 67 2.99 24.95 4.15
C LEU A 67 2.30 23.94 3.23
N GLU A 68 1.20 24.33 2.58
CA GLU A 68 0.49 23.48 1.61
C GLU A 68 1.41 23.09 0.45
N ALA A 69 2.12 24.05 -0.14
CA ALA A 69 3.05 23.80 -1.24
C ALA A 69 4.18 22.85 -0.83
N ALA A 70 4.83 23.10 0.31
CA ALA A 70 5.89 22.24 0.83
C ALA A 70 5.40 20.81 1.10
N ASN A 71 4.22 20.67 1.72
CA ASN A 71 3.63 19.35 2.00
C ASN A 71 3.29 18.60 0.70
N ASN A 72 2.73 19.29 -0.30
CA ASN A 72 2.41 18.69 -1.59
C ASN A 72 3.67 18.21 -2.32
N GLU A 73 4.75 19.01 -2.33
CA GLU A 73 6.05 18.63 -2.90
C GLU A 73 6.64 17.39 -2.22
N ILE A 74 6.51 17.30 -0.89
CA ILE A 74 6.97 16.16 -0.09
C ILE A 74 6.17 14.91 -0.45
N ILE A 75 4.83 14.97 -0.51
CA ILE A 75 4.00 13.82 -0.90
C ILE A 75 4.32 13.36 -2.32
N GLU A 76 4.52 14.29 -3.26
CA GLU A 76 4.93 13.95 -4.62
C GLU A 76 6.32 13.32 -4.68
N ALA A 77 7.26 13.78 -3.86
CA ALA A 77 8.57 13.15 -3.76
C ALA A 77 8.48 11.72 -3.25
N ALA A 78 7.66 11.47 -2.21
CA ALA A 78 7.42 10.12 -1.71
C ALA A 78 6.85 9.21 -2.79
N LEU A 79 5.84 9.66 -3.54
CA LEU A 79 5.27 8.91 -4.65
C LEU A 79 6.30 8.61 -5.76
N ARG A 80 7.14 9.57 -6.13
CA ARG A 80 8.24 9.36 -7.11
C ARG A 80 9.25 8.31 -6.65
N LEU A 81 9.48 8.18 -5.34
CA LEU A 81 10.38 7.20 -4.74
C LEU A 81 9.72 5.81 -4.53
N GLY A 82 8.53 5.58 -5.10
CA GLY A 82 7.78 4.33 -4.92
C GLY A 82 7.07 4.23 -3.56
N GLY A 83 6.98 5.35 -2.84
CA GLY A 83 6.35 5.49 -1.55
C GLY A 83 4.82 5.52 -1.59
N THR A 84 4.22 5.83 -0.45
CA THR A 84 2.78 6.06 -0.31
C THR A 84 2.52 7.38 0.42
N ILE A 85 1.31 7.90 0.22
CA ILE A 85 0.89 9.21 0.73
C ILE A 85 0.63 9.21 2.24
N THR A 86 0.57 8.03 2.87
CA THR A 86 0.32 7.90 4.31
C THR A 86 0.76 6.52 4.83
N GLY A 87 1.52 6.52 5.92
CA GLY A 87 1.90 5.32 6.66
C GLY A 87 0.98 5.03 7.84
N GLU A 88 0.46 6.08 8.51
CA GLU A 88 -0.29 5.93 9.77
C GLU A 88 -1.53 6.83 9.89
N HIS A 89 -1.57 8.03 9.28
CA HIS A 89 -2.62 9.03 9.54
C HIS A 89 -3.88 8.87 8.67
N GLY A 90 -3.81 8.11 7.59
CA GLY A 90 -4.92 7.91 6.65
C GLY A 90 -5.12 9.07 5.68
N VAL A 91 -6.25 9.05 4.97
CA VAL A 91 -6.54 9.98 3.88
C VAL A 91 -7.72 10.89 4.26
N GLY A 92 -7.40 12.14 4.60
CA GLY A 92 -8.37 13.22 4.81
C GLY A 92 -8.52 14.14 3.60
N THR A 93 -9.05 15.33 3.83
CA THR A 93 -9.24 16.37 2.80
C THR A 93 -7.94 16.87 2.19
N GLU A 94 -6.85 16.87 2.95
CA GLU A 94 -5.52 17.29 2.48
C GLU A 94 -4.95 16.29 1.46
N LYS A 95 -5.04 14.98 1.75
CA LYS A 95 -4.40 13.92 0.96
C LYS A 95 -5.24 13.36 -0.19
N ILE A 96 -6.55 13.60 -0.19
CA ILE A 96 -7.48 13.00 -1.17
C ILE A 96 -7.07 13.29 -2.63
N GLN A 97 -6.49 14.46 -2.89
CA GLN A 97 -6.01 14.86 -4.21
C GLN A 97 -4.88 13.97 -4.75
N PHE A 98 -4.16 13.24 -3.88
CA PHE A 98 -3.08 12.34 -4.28
C PHE A 98 -3.54 10.91 -4.50
N MET A 99 -4.79 10.57 -4.20
CA MET A 99 -5.32 9.22 -4.40
C MET A 99 -5.23 8.76 -5.85
N THR A 100 -5.50 9.66 -6.81
CA THR A 100 -5.39 9.37 -8.26
C THR A 100 -3.94 9.33 -8.75
N LYS A 101 -2.99 9.84 -7.98
CA LYS A 101 -1.55 9.68 -8.23
C LYS A 101 -1.01 8.37 -7.64
N ARG A 102 -1.62 7.89 -6.55
CA ARG A 102 -1.23 6.66 -5.85
C ARG A 102 -1.90 5.41 -6.43
N PHE A 103 -3.13 5.53 -6.92
CA PHE A 103 -3.95 4.42 -7.38
C PHE A 103 -4.43 4.63 -8.81
N THR A 104 -4.53 3.55 -9.56
CA THR A 104 -5.16 3.53 -10.89
C THR A 104 -6.68 3.66 -10.78
N PRO A 105 -7.38 4.01 -11.87
CA PRO A 105 -8.85 4.02 -11.88
C PRO A 105 -9.48 2.68 -11.50
N ALA A 106 -8.89 1.55 -11.92
CA ALA A 106 -9.37 0.21 -11.55
C ALA A 106 -9.23 -0.08 -10.05
N GLU A 107 -8.12 0.34 -9.44
CA GLU A 107 -7.89 0.21 -7.99
C GLU A 107 -8.84 1.07 -7.16
N ILE A 108 -9.10 2.31 -7.60
CA ILE A 108 -10.09 3.20 -6.98
C ILE A 108 -11.51 2.61 -7.13
N ALA A 109 -11.87 2.10 -8.31
CA ALA A 109 -13.17 1.48 -8.55
C ALA A 109 -13.40 0.27 -7.62
N ALA A 110 -12.40 -0.60 -7.44
CA ALA A 110 -12.50 -1.74 -6.53
C ALA A 110 -12.70 -1.29 -5.07
N GLN A 111 -11.96 -0.29 -4.62
CA GLN A 111 -12.15 0.32 -3.29
C GLN A 111 -13.53 0.96 -3.14
N ARG A 112 -14.04 1.59 -4.20
CA ARG A 112 -15.39 2.19 -4.22
C ARG A 112 -16.48 1.13 -4.15
N VAL A 113 -16.30 -0.03 -4.78
CA VAL A 113 -17.18 -1.19 -4.60
C VAL A 113 -17.22 -1.62 -3.14
N LEU A 114 -16.07 -1.76 -2.47
CA LEU A 114 -16.01 -2.08 -1.05
C LEU A 114 -16.83 -1.08 -0.23
N LYS A 115 -16.59 0.22 -0.41
CA LYS A 115 -17.38 1.27 0.27
C LYS A 115 -18.87 1.13 -0.02
N ARG A 116 -19.28 0.97 -1.28
CA ARG A 116 -20.69 0.92 -1.69
C ARG A 116 -21.44 -0.28 -1.12
N VAL A 117 -20.78 -1.42 -0.93
CA VAL A 117 -21.43 -2.60 -0.35
C VAL A 117 -21.84 -2.35 1.10
N PHE A 118 -21.02 -1.64 1.89
CA PHE A 118 -21.34 -1.30 3.29
C PHE A 118 -22.11 0.03 3.44
N ASP A 119 -21.96 0.94 2.48
CA ASP A 119 -22.51 2.29 2.51
C ASP A 119 -23.18 2.64 1.16
N PRO A 120 -24.29 1.97 0.80
CA PRO A 120 -24.95 2.15 -0.49
C PRO A 120 -25.52 3.56 -0.66
N ALA A 121 -25.84 4.24 0.44
CA ALA A 121 -26.36 5.61 0.44
C ALA A 121 -25.24 6.68 0.54
N GLN A 122 -23.97 6.28 0.58
CA GLN A 122 -22.81 7.18 0.67
C GLN A 122 -22.86 8.14 1.88
N ARG A 123 -23.39 7.67 3.02
CA ARG A 123 -23.56 8.46 4.25
C ARG A 123 -22.37 8.36 5.20
N PHE A 124 -21.54 7.33 5.06
CA PHE A 124 -20.39 7.14 5.94
C PHE A 124 -19.25 8.04 5.48
N ASN A 125 -19.12 9.18 6.16
CA ASN A 125 -17.99 10.10 6.06
C ASN A 125 -17.71 10.58 4.62
N PRO A 126 -18.65 11.31 3.98
CA PRO A 126 -18.51 11.75 2.60
C PRO A 126 -17.39 12.80 2.43
N GLY A 127 -16.78 12.84 1.25
CA GLY A 127 -15.79 13.86 0.88
C GLY A 127 -14.34 13.58 1.32
N ILE A 128 -14.08 12.42 1.93
CA ILE A 128 -12.72 11.97 2.26
C ILE A 128 -12.48 10.52 1.81
N MET A 129 -11.26 10.01 1.98
CA MET A 129 -10.80 8.67 1.61
C MET A 129 -10.76 8.37 0.10
N LEU A 130 -11.87 8.52 -0.62
CA LEU A 130 -11.94 8.27 -2.06
C LEU A 130 -12.23 9.58 -2.81
N PRO A 131 -11.52 9.88 -3.91
CA PRO A 131 -11.78 11.06 -4.73
C PRO A 131 -13.16 10.96 -5.41
N GLU A 132 -13.58 12.07 -6.02
CA GLU A 132 -14.73 12.07 -6.92
C GLU A 132 -14.57 11.01 -8.01
N ALA A 133 -15.69 10.43 -8.44
CA ALA A 133 -15.66 9.37 -9.42
C ALA A 133 -15.16 9.89 -10.77
N SER A 134 -14.13 9.23 -11.32
CA SER A 134 -13.63 9.52 -12.67
C SER A 134 -14.38 8.70 -13.73
N PRO A 135 -14.65 9.22 -14.93
CA PRO A 135 -15.14 8.44 -16.07
C PRO A 135 -14.23 7.27 -16.48
N GLU A 136 -12.96 7.30 -16.08
CA GLU A 136 -11.98 6.23 -16.33
C GLU A 136 -12.13 5.04 -15.36
N GLU A 137 -12.89 5.19 -14.26
CA GLU A 137 -13.15 4.09 -13.34
C GLU A 137 -14.06 3.03 -14.00
N PRO A 138 -13.61 1.77 -14.11
CA PRO A 138 -14.43 0.71 -14.67
C PRO A 138 -15.57 0.34 -13.72
N VAL A 139 -16.69 -0.13 -14.27
CA VAL A 139 -17.75 -0.76 -13.48
C VAL A 139 -17.36 -2.22 -13.23
N LEU A 140 -17.31 -2.63 -11.96
CA LEU A 140 -16.82 -3.96 -11.55
C LEU A 140 -17.93 -4.84 -10.93
N PRO A 141 -18.94 -5.28 -11.70
CA PRO A 141 -20.07 -6.01 -11.15
C PRO A 141 -19.68 -7.40 -10.60
N ALA A 142 -18.74 -8.10 -11.24
CA ALA A 142 -18.25 -9.39 -10.78
C ALA A 142 -17.51 -9.27 -9.43
N PHE A 143 -16.71 -8.21 -9.26
CA PHE A 143 -16.06 -7.91 -7.98
C PHE A 143 -17.08 -7.57 -6.90
N GLU A 144 -18.14 -6.81 -7.20
CA GLU A 144 -19.21 -6.53 -6.23
C GLU A 144 -19.94 -7.81 -5.79
N VAL A 145 -20.27 -8.69 -6.73
CA VAL A 145 -20.90 -9.99 -6.42
C VAL A 145 -20.00 -10.79 -5.47
N ALA A 146 -18.68 -10.84 -5.74
CA ALA A 146 -17.72 -11.52 -4.87
C ALA A 146 -17.67 -10.92 -3.46
N VAL A 147 -17.65 -9.59 -3.34
CA VAL A 147 -17.66 -8.89 -2.04
C VAL A 147 -18.95 -9.20 -1.27
N ARG A 148 -20.12 -9.17 -1.93
CA ARG A 148 -21.40 -9.50 -1.28
C ARG A 148 -21.46 -10.97 -0.85
N ALA A 149 -21.05 -11.90 -1.70
CA ALA A 149 -21.01 -13.32 -1.37
C ALA A 149 -20.10 -13.62 -0.16
N ALA A 150 -18.97 -12.90 -0.03
CA ALA A 150 -18.07 -13.02 1.10
C ALA A 150 -18.71 -12.55 2.43
N LEU A 151 -19.61 -11.56 2.40
CA LEU A 151 -20.38 -11.12 3.59
C LEU A 151 -21.38 -12.17 4.06
N ASP A 152 -21.98 -12.89 3.11
CA ASP A 152 -22.95 -13.94 3.39
C ASP A 152 -22.31 -15.28 3.80
N ARG A 153 -21.00 -15.28 4.11
CA ARG A 153 -20.17 -16.44 4.52
C ARG A 153 -20.10 -17.59 3.51
N HIS A 154 -20.38 -17.33 2.24
CA HIS A 154 -20.21 -18.29 1.16
C HIS A 154 -19.12 -17.80 0.20
N PRO A 155 -17.83 -17.88 0.56
CA PRO A 155 -16.79 -17.74 -0.45
C PRO A 155 -17.00 -18.87 -1.46
N GLY A 156 -17.37 -18.51 -2.70
CA GLY A 156 -17.43 -19.48 -3.80
C GLY A 156 -16.09 -20.21 -3.96
N SER A 157 -16.13 -21.41 -4.54
CA SER A 157 -14.92 -22.18 -4.82
C SER A 157 -14.11 -21.53 -5.96
N ALA A 158 -12.79 -21.51 -5.80
CA ALA A 158 -11.84 -20.89 -6.72
C ALA A 158 -11.84 -21.51 -8.13
N ALA A 159 -11.67 -20.65 -9.13
CA ALA A 159 -11.03 -21.00 -10.40
C ALA A 159 -9.49 -21.07 -10.21
N HIS A 160 -8.83 -21.79 -11.13
CA HIS A 160 -7.38 -22.04 -11.20
C HIS A 160 -6.51 -20.81 -10.88
N VAL A 161 -5.33 -21.08 -10.33
CA VAL A 161 -4.22 -20.12 -10.30
C VAL A 161 -3.62 -20.08 -11.71
N ASP A 162 -4.05 -19.12 -12.52
CA ASP A 162 -3.51 -18.85 -13.87
C ASP A 162 -2.38 -17.80 -13.83
N GLY A 163 -1.60 -17.76 -12.75
CA GLY A 163 -0.39 -16.95 -12.69
C GLY A 163 0.74 -17.65 -13.45
N ALA A 164 1.35 -17.00 -14.45
CA ALA A 164 2.53 -17.53 -15.15
C ALA A 164 3.86 -16.93 -14.64
N ASP A 165 3.78 -15.94 -13.75
CA ASP A 165 4.95 -15.26 -13.21
C ASP A 165 5.68 -16.14 -12.21
N THR A 166 6.95 -16.40 -12.49
CA THR A 166 7.87 -17.21 -11.68
C THR A 166 9.07 -16.40 -11.18
N THR A 167 9.00 -15.07 -11.25
CA THR A 167 10.08 -14.19 -10.79
C THR A 167 10.20 -14.18 -9.27
N VAL A 168 11.43 -14.03 -8.77
CA VAL A 168 11.73 -13.83 -7.34
C VAL A 168 12.79 -12.75 -7.21
N GLU A 169 12.43 -11.63 -6.61
CA GLU A 169 13.31 -10.50 -6.35
C GLU A 169 13.38 -10.23 -4.84
N VAL A 170 14.57 -10.40 -4.28
CA VAL A 170 14.84 -10.14 -2.86
C VAL A 170 15.48 -8.76 -2.73
N ASN A 171 14.90 -7.90 -1.89
CA ASN A 171 15.43 -6.58 -1.59
C ASN A 171 15.75 -6.46 -0.09
N THR A 172 17.02 -6.62 0.24
CA THR A 172 17.54 -6.49 1.61
C THR A 172 17.64 -5.03 2.07
N GLY A 173 17.72 -4.06 1.15
CA GLY A 173 17.71 -2.63 1.48
C GLY A 173 16.36 -2.18 2.03
N ASN A 174 15.27 -2.73 1.49
CA ASN A 174 13.91 -2.47 1.97
C ASN A 174 13.38 -3.56 2.95
N LEU A 175 14.04 -4.71 3.05
CA LEU A 175 13.55 -5.92 3.74
C LEU A 175 12.21 -6.44 3.22
N ASN A 176 12.05 -6.48 1.90
CA ASN A 176 10.93 -7.18 1.27
C ASN A 176 11.41 -8.12 0.15
N LEU A 177 10.47 -8.93 -0.33
CA LEU A 177 10.64 -9.74 -1.53
C LEU A 177 9.42 -9.52 -2.44
N ALA A 178 9.62 -9.45 -3.75
CA ALA A 178 8.57 -9.55 -4.75
C ALA A 178 8.66 -10.94 -5.39
N VAL A 179 7.52 -11.62 -5.54
CA VAL A 179 7.46 -13.00 -6.01
C VAL A 179 6.23 -13.24 -6.88
N GLY A 180 6.43 -13.91 -8.01
CA GLY A 180 5.37 -14.36 -8.89
C GLY A 180 4.49 -15.43 -8.25
N ALA A 181 3.20 -15.44 -8.58
CA ALA A 181 2.22 -16.32 -7.97
C ALA A 181 2.44 -17.80 -8.29
N ALA A 182 3.14 -18.13 -9.39
CA ALA A 182 3.43 -19.52 -9.79
C ALA A 182 4.69 -20.11 -9.16
N VAL A 183 5.49 -19.31 -8.45
CA VAL A 183 6.65 -19.83 -7.72
C VAL A 183 6.17 -20.80 -6.63
N THR A 184 6.77 -21.98 -6.58
CA THR A 184 6.48 -22.97 -5.53
C THR A 184 7.09 -22.54 -4.20
N LEU A 185 6.49 -22.96 -3.08
CA LEU A 185 7.02 -22.64 -1.75
C LEU A 185 8.44 -23.21 -1.56
N GLY A 186 8.71 -24.40 -2.11
CA GLY A 186 10.02 -25.03 -2.09
C GLY A 186 11.10 -24.21 -2.81
N GLU A 187 10.84 -23.78 -4.05
CA GLU A 187 11.74 -22.93 -4.83
C GLU A 187 12.00 -21.59 -4.12
N LEU A 188 10.94 -20.97 -3.57
CA LEU A 188 11.07 -19.72 -2.84
C LEU A 188 11.93 -19.87 -1.58
N LEU A 189 11.70 -20.91 -0.78
CA LEU A 189 12.47 -21.15 0.44
C LEU A 189 13.95 -21.39 0.14
N GLN A 190 14.27 -22.19 -0.88
CA GLN A 190 15.65 -22.37 -1.34
C GLN A 190 16.28 -21.03 -1.72
N LYS A 191 15.57 -20.19 -2.49
CA LYS A 191 16.08 -18.89 -2.91
C LYS A 191 16.33 -17.94 -1.73
N LEU A 192 15.46 -17.96 -0.72
CA LEU A 192 15.61 -17.14 0.48
C LEU A 192 16.81 -17.60 1.31
N GLU A 193 17.03 -18.91 1.45
CA GLU A 193 18.20 -19.48 2.12
C GLU A 193 19.51 -19.08 1.43
N GLU A 194 19.58 -19.18 0.10
CA GLU A 194 20.74 -18.74 -0.70
C GLU A 194 21.08 -17.25 -0.50
N GLN A 195 20.09 -16.43 -0.14
CA GLN A 195 20.24 -14.99 0.08
C GLN A 195 20.41 -14.62 1.56
N GLY A 196 20.43 -15.60 2.48
CA GLY A 196 20.56 -15.36 3.92
C GLY A 196 19.40 -14.57 4.51
N VAL A 197 18.17 -14.81 4.01
CA VAL A 197 16.95 -14.17 4.51
C VAL A 197 15.85 -15.20 4.76
N ALA A 198 14.86 -14.83 5.54
CA ALA A 198 13.67 -15.63 5.81
C ALA A 198 12.41 -14.81 5.58
N CYS A 199 11.34 -15.46 5.13
CA CYS A 199 10.01 -14.86 5.05
C CYS A 199 9.06 -15.61 5.99
N PRO A 200 8.71 -15.06 7.17
CA PRO A 200 7.83 -15.74 8.13
C PRO A 200 6.43 -16.07 7.63
N ALA A 201 6.01 -15.48 6.50
CA ALA A 201 4.74 -15.77 5.86
C ALA A 201 4.76 -17.05 5.01
N ILE A 202 5.94 -17.57 4.67
CA ILE A 202 6.11 -18.73 3.78
C ILE A 202 6.35 -19.97 4.65
N PRO A 203 5.40 -20.92 4.69
CA PRO A 203 5.56 -22.16 5.45
C PRO A 203 6.50 -23.14 4.74
N ALA A 204 7.20 -23.97 5.51
CA ALA A 204 8.03 -25.06 5.00
C ALA A 204 7.24 -26.32 4.62
N ALA A 205 5.96 -26.38 4.95
CA ALA A 205 5.07 -27.48 4.60
C ALA A 205 4.55 -27.30 3.16
N ASP A 206 4.29 -28.42 2.49
CA ASP A 206 3.70 -28.48 1.14
C ASP A 206 4.53 -27.70 0.09
N PRO A 207 5.78 -28.13 -0.19
CA PRO A 207 6.73 -27.37 -1.02
C PRO A 207 6.26 -27.19 -2.47
N GLU A 208 5.38 -28.05 -2.98
CA GLU A 208 4.83 -27.97 -4.33
C GLU A 208 3.70 -26.94 -4.47
N ARG A 209 3.10 -26.50 -3.35
CA ARG A 209 2.10 -25.44 -3.35
C ARG A 209 2.73 -24.16 -3.88
N THR A 210 1.97 -23.39 -4.65
CA THR A 210 2.44 -22.10 -5.17
C THR A 210 2.18 -20.96 -4.18
N VAL A 211 2.89 -19.84 -4.34
CA VAL A 211 2.63 -18.61 -3.56
C VAL A 211 1.19 -18.11 -3.75
N GLY A 212 0.66 -18.19 -4.98
CA GLY A 212 -0.73 -17.83 -5.28
C GLY A 212 -1.72 -18.71 -4.51
N GLU A 213 -1.53 -20.03 -4.52
CA GLU A 213 -2.35 -20.97 -3.76
C GLU A 213 -2.23 -20.74 -2.25
N LEU A 214 -1.03 -20.42 -1.75
CA LEU A 214 -0.81 -20.04 -0.35
C LEU A 214 -1.73 -18.89 0.06
N ILE A 215 -1.65 -17.78 -0.67
CA ILE A 215 -2.46 -16.61 -0.36
C ILE A 215 -3.95 -16.95 -0.49
N ALA A 216 -4.36 -17.57 -1.60
CA ALA A 216 -5.76 -17.82 -1.91
C ALA A 216 -6.45 -18.73 -0.89
N THR A 217 -5.76 -19.71 -0.31
CA THR A 217 -6.39 -20.75 0.55
C THR A 217 -5.99 -20.66 2.02
N ALA A 218 -5.09 -19.73 2.40
CA ALA A 218 -4.61 -19.59 3.78
C ALA A 218 -5.73 -19.44 4.81
N SER A 219 -5.66 -20.27 5.86
CA SER A 219 -6.61 -20.33 6.98
C SER A 219 -5.88 -20.42 8.33
N GLY A 220 -6.61 -20.26 9.44
CA GLY A 220 -6.05 -20.42 10.80
C GLY A 220 -4.77 -19.61 11.05
N ALA A 221 -3.73 -20.27 11.58
CA ALA A 221 -2.44 -19.65 11.87
C ALA A 221 -1.67 -19.22 10.59
N GLU A 222 -1.80 -19.98 9.50
CA GLU A 222 -1.20 -19.65 8.20
C GLU A 222 -1.76 -18.32 7.67
N ARG A 223 -3.08 -18.12 7.76
CA ARG A 223 -3.74 -16.85 7.42
C ARG A 223 -3.16 -15.67 8.21
N LEU A 224 -2.84 -15.87 9.48
CA LEU A 224 -2.26 -14.83 10.32
C LEU A 224 -0.80 -14.52 9.90
N ALA A 225 -0.01 -15.54 9.57
CA ALA A 225 1.36 -15.36 9.09
C ALA A 225 1.39 -14.61 7.76
N VAL A 226 0.60 -15.04 6.77
CA VAL A 226 0.42 -14.34 5.49
C VAL A 226 -0.10 -12.92 5.73
N ARG A 227 -1.04 -12.73 6.67
CA ARG A 227 -1.53 -11.40 7.04
C ARG A 227 -0.42 -10.52 7.64
N HIS A 228 0.49 -11.03 8.45
CA HIS A 228 1.53 -10.15 9.00
C HIS A 228 2.64 -9.82 7.98
N GLY A 229 2.92 -10.75 7.05
CA GLY A 229 3.99 -10.59 6.06
C GLY A 229 3.59 -9.90 4.76
N LEU A 230 2.36 -10.05 4.27
CA LEU A 230 1.96 -9.54 2.95
C LEU A 230 1.87 -8.01 2.93
N LEU A 231 2.64 -7.38 2.04
CA LEU A 231 2.72 -5.94 1.79
C LEU A 231 1.92 -5.50 0.57
N GLY A 232 1.86 -6.35 -0.46
CA GLY A 232 1.15 -6.03 -1.69
C GLY A 232 0.77 -7.26 -2.51
N VAL A 233 -0.23 -7.09 -3.36
CA VAL A 233 -0.72 -8.09 -4.33
C VAL A 233 -0.95 -7.38 -5.65
N GLU A 234 -0.44 -7.96 -6.74
CA GLU A 234 -0.87 -7.65 -8.10
C GLU A 234 -1.80 -8.77 -8.57
N ALA A 235 -2.96 -8.39 -9.09
CA ALA A 235 -3.99 -9.35 -9.50
C ALA A 235 -4.74 -8.86 -10.73
N VAL A 236 -5.29 -9.80 -11.47
CA VAL A 236 -6.35 -9.53 -12.47
C VAL A 236 -7.69 -9.67 -11.76
N LEU A 237 -8.51 -8.62 -11.80
CA LEU A 237 -9.83 -8.60 -11.18
C LEU A 237 -10.77 -9.65 -11.81
N PRO A 238 -11.91 -10.01 -11.18
CA PRO A 238 -12.76 -11.10 -11.62
C PRO A 238 -13.38 -10.96 -13.02
N ASP A 239 -13.30 -9.76 -13.61
CA ASP A 239 -13.73 -9.55 -15.00
C ASP A 239 -12.69 -10.01 -16.04
N GLY A 240 -11.48 -10.39 -15.61
CA GLY A 240 -10.39 -10.84 -16.46
C GLY A 240 -9.74 -9.74 -17.30
N ALA A 241 -10.22 -8.49 -17.21
CA ALA A 241 -9.81 -7.39 -18.08
C ALA A 241 -8.95 -6.35 -17.37
N HIS A 242 -9.14 -6.18 -16.06
CA HIS A 242 -8.46 -5.14 -15.30
C HIS A 242 -7.41 -5.72 -14.36
N ALA A 243 -6.16 -5.32 -14.56
CA ALA A 243 -5.10 -5.52 -13.57
C ALA A 243 -5.20 -4.45 -12.47
N ALA A 244 -4.90 -4.82 -11.24
CA ALA A 244 -4.87 -3.93 -10.09
C ALA A 244 -3.75 -4.33 -9.13
N ARG A 245 -3.13 -3.33 -8.50
CA ARG A 245 -2.17 -3.51 -7.41
C ARG A 245 -2.73 -2.92 -6.12
N PHE A 246 -2.81 -3.74 -5.10
CA PHE A 246 -3.21 -3.31 -3.76
C PHE A 246 -2.03 -3.41 -2.80
N GLY A 247 -1.69 -2.31 -2.12
CA GLY A 247 -0.45 -2.19 -1.35
C GLY A 247 0.76 -1.91 -2.24
N GLY A 248 1.94 -2.37 -1.83
CA GLY A 248 3.18 -2.13 -2.57
C GLY A 248 4.43 -2.52 -1.79
N GLN A 249 5.56 -1.88 -2.10
CA GLN A 249 6.83 -2.16 -1.45
C GLN A 249 6.96 -1.56 -0.04
N ASN A 250 6.09 -0.63 0.32
CA ASN A 250 6.15 0.10 1.59
C ASN A 250 5.80 -0.81 2.79
N MET A 251 6.57 -0.71 3.87
CA MET A 251 6.33 -1.50 5.08
C MET A 251 5.09 -1.03 5.86
N LYS A 252 4.79 0.26 5.76
CA LYS A 252 3.57 0.91 6.23
C LYS A 252 2.84 1.57 5.07
N ASP A 253 1.57 1.24 4.92
CA ASP A 253 0.69 1.84 3.94
C ASP A 253 -0.75 1.72 4.43
N VAL A 254 -1.36 2.88 4.69
CA VAL A 254 -2.77 3.00 5.08
C VAL A 254 -3.55 3.87 4.10
N ALA A 255 -3.02 4.06 2.88
CA ALA A 255 -3.73 4.76 1.82
C ALA A 255 -4.89 3.89 1.32
N GLY A 256 -6.11 4.42 1.41
CA GLY A 256 -7.31 3.70 0.97
C GLY A 256 -7.71 2.53 1.89
N TYR A 257 -8.48 1.59 1.36
CA TYR A 257 -8.84 0.37 2.07
C TYR A 257 -7.75 -0.72 1.94
N ASP A 258 -7.64 -1.59 2.95
CA ASP A 258 -6.69 -2.71 2.95
C ASP A 258 -7.13 -3.88 2.04
N THR A 259 -7.38 -3.59 0.77
CA THR A 259 -7.96 -4.51 -0.23
C THR A 259 -7.11 -5.76 -0.47
N LYS A 260 -5.78 -5.67 -0.33
CA LYS A 260 -4.86 -6.81 -0.48
C LYS A 260 -5.21 -7.97 0.46
N ARG A 261 -5.82 -7.70 1.62
CA ARG A 261 -6.20 -8.75 2.60
C ARG A 261 -7.41 -9.57 2.18
N LEU A 262 -8.21 -9.09 1.24
CA LEU A 262 -9.35 -9.84 0.73
C LEU A 262 -8.90 -11.12 0.02
N PHE A 263 -7.74 -11.07 -0.65
CA PHE A 263 -7.16 -12.21 -1.35
C PHE A 263 -6.72 -13.34 -0.41
N ILE A 264 -6.38 -13.03 0.86
CA ILE A 264 -5.95 -14.03 1.83
C ILE A 264 -7.14 -14.92 2.20
N GLY A 265 -7.06 -16.22 1.91
CA GLY A 265 -8.15 -17.18 2.13
C GLY A 265 -9.42 -16.86 1.34
N GLY A 266 -9.32 -16.02 0.30
CA GLY A 266 -10.44 -15.57 -0.53
C GLY A 266 -10.79 -16.55 -1.65
N ASN A 267 -10.04 -17.65 -1.81
CA ASN A 267 -10.22 -18.65 -2.87
C ASN A 267 -10.37 -18.00 -4.25
N ASN A 268 -9.51 -17.03 -4.58
CA ASN A 268 -9.53 -16.25 -5.84
C ASN A 268 -10.85 -15.52 -6.17
N ALA A 269 -11.79 -15.40 -5.22
CA ALA A 269 -13.08 -14.74 -5.47
C ALA A 269 -12.93 -13.27 -5.89
N PHE A 270 -11.84 -12.63 -5.45
CA PHE A 270 -11.55 -11.22 -5.71
C PHE A 270 -10.63 -10.98 -6.91
N GLY A 271 -10.26 -12.05 -7.64
CA GLY A 271 -9.36 -12.01 -8.78
C GLY A 271 -8.26 -13.06 -8.70
N THR A 272 -7.54 -13.21 -9.81
CA THR A 272 -6.40 -14.11 -9.94
C THR A 272 -5.12 -13.37 -9.56
N ILE A 273 -4.39 -13.89 -8.58
CA ILE A 273 -3.13 -13.31 -8.12
C ILE A 273 -2.04 -13.57 -9.16
N ALA A 274 -1.36 -12.51 -9.60
CA ALA A 274 -0.24 -12.57 -10.53
C ALA A 274 1.11 -12.55 -9.79
N SER A 275 1.25 -11.66 -8.80
CA SER A 275 2.44 -11.55 -7.97
C SER A 275 2.09 -11.02 -6.56
N ALA A 276 3.01 -11.19 -5.62
CA ALA A 276 2.86 -10.73 -4.25
C ALA A 276 4.17 -10.16 -3.71
N ILE A 277 4.04 -9.26 -2.74
CA ILE A 277 5.17 -8.66 -2.03
C ILE A 277 5.06 -9.02 -0.55
N PHE A 278 6.14 -9.56 0.02
CA PHE A 278 6.20 -9.95 1.43
C PHE A 278 7.36 -9.30 2.18
N LYS A 279 7.18 -9.09 3.48
CA LYS A 279 8.27 -8.76 4.42
C LYS A 279 9.25 -9.92 4.53
N ILE A 280 10.54 -9.60 4.63
CA ILE A 280 11.60 -10.57 4.98
C ILE A 280 12.36 -10.11 6.22
N ALA A 281 13.08 -11.05 6.82
CA ALA A 281 14.03 -10.82 7.90
C ALA A 281 15.39 -11.40 7.50
N VAL A 282 16.48 -10.73 7.89
CA VAL A 282 17.83 -11.26 7.69
C VAL A 282 18.08 -12.40 8.68
N THR A 283 18.51 -13.56 8.19
CA THR A 283 18.95 -14.65 9.05
C THR A 283 20.37 -14.36 9.52
N ARG A 284 20.58 -14.32 10.84
CA ARG A 284 21.91 -14.17 11.44
C ARG A 284 22.65 -15.49 11.51
#